data_AF-A0A4Q8UP77-F1
#
_entry.id   AF-A0A4Q8UP77-F1
#
_cell.length_a   1.000
_cell.length_b   1.000
_cell.length_c   1.000
_cell.angle_alpha   90.00
_cell.angle_beta   90.00
_cell.angle_gamma   90.00
#
_symmetry.space_group_name_H-M   'P 1'
#
loop_
_entity.id
_entity.type
_entity.pdbx_description
1 polymer ?
#
loop_
_entity_poly.entity_id
_entity_poly.type
_entity_poly.pdbx_seq_one_letter_code
_entity_poly.pdbx_strand_id
1 'polypeptide(L)'
;MAKSTAENTNLRLKSVLDVLTEGTWTGDALNAGGVLAEATVRVPFSPHEAELLSGGIPRGHKTLTSATAKLVKAGWLVKGRSGWTITEDGMRATVAFADADAFAAALDAGTPVPADTPVPVAPVAAPAKVAAARTTRKSAVVKNAEAADETVTKAPAKKAPAKKAPAKKAAEAVGKAAKIIEEAVEPVVKAVRARKAAPKTKSEASVAASLEGPDVETFPQPEAVAVAGDFNTLLGAPENWAPQYDEAQMAFDFVAQQWKINAELPAGYYTFKIALNRSWEENYGAFGTFDGPNHELHHDGGAVTIRYDHRTRDITIN
;
A
#
# COMPACT_ATOMS: atom_id res chain seq x y z
N MET A 1 -21.63 27.60 7.23
CA MET A 1 -20.60 28.00 6.25
C MET A 1 -19.81 26.74 5.92
N ALA A 2 -19.64 26.38 4.66
CA ALA A 2 -18.78 25.26 4.30
C ALA A 2 -17.34 25.64 4.68
N LYS A 3 -16.65 24.80 5.45
CA LYS A 3 -15.25 25.04 5.82
C LYS A 3 -14.38 25.02 4.57
N SER A 4 -13.41 25.92 4.49
CA SER A 4 -12.50 25.98 3.35
C SER A 4 -11.63 24.71 3.25
N THR A 5 -11.08 24.41 2.07
CA THR A 5 -10.13 23.29 1.89
C THR A 5 -8.93 23.40 2.84
N ALA A 6 -8.48 24.63 3.14
CA ALA A 6 -7.40 24.87 4.08
C ALA A 6 -7.82 24.51 5.53
N GLU A 7 -8.99 24.95 5.98
CA GLU A 7 -9.54 24.61 7.30
C GLU A 7 -9.73 23.10 7.46
N ASN A 8 -10.28 22.41 6.46
CA ASN A 8 -10.44 20.95 6.50
C ASN A 8 -9.09 20.22 6.55
N THR A 9 -8.08 20.74 5.85
CA THR A 9 -6.71 20.21 5.90
C THR A 9 -6.12 20.37 7.31
N ASN A 10 -6.30 21.53 7.95
CA ASN A 10 -5.82 21.78 9.31
C ASN A 10 -6.50 20.87 10.34
N LEU A 11 -7.80 20.65 10.21
CA LEU A 11 -8.54 19.68 11.04
C LEU A 11 -7.99 18.26 10.89
N ARG A 12 -7.68 17.84 9.66
CA ARG A 12 -7.05 16.53 9.40
C ARG A 12 -5.63 16.46 9.98
N LEU A 13 -4.84 17.53 9.90
CA LEU A 13 -3.50 17.57 10.52
C LEU A 13 -3.57 17.43 12.04
N LYS A 14 -4.52 18.09 12.70
CA LYS A 14 -4.74 17.89 14.13
C LYS A 14 -5.15 16.43 14.40
N SER A 15 -6.07 15.91 13.60
CA SER A 15 -6.51 14.52 13.71
C SER A 15 -5.38 13.50 13.52
N VAL A 16 -4.36 13.79 12.70
CA VAL A 16 -3.15 12.96 12.55
C VAL A 16 -2.39 12.85 13.88
N LEU A 17 -2.22 13.97 14.60
CA LEU A 17 -1.57 13.94 15.92
C LEU A 17 -2.43 13.25 16.97
N ASP A 18 -3.75 13.45 16.94
CA ASP A 18 -4.68 12.78 17.87
C ASP A 18 -4.61 11.25 17.69
N VAL A 19 -4.63 10.75 16.44
CA VAL A 19 -4.50 9.31 16.12
C VAL A 19 -3.15 8.75 16.58
N LEU A 20 -2.05 9.48 16.35
CA LEU A 20 -0.73 9.03 16.80
C LEU A 20 -0.63 9.02 18.32
N THR A 21 -1.21 10.02 19.00
CA THR A 21 -1.28 10.08 20.47
C THR A 21 -2.04 8.88 21.02
N GLU A 22 -3.21 8.56 20.46
CA GLU A 22 -3.98 7.37 20.85
C GLU A 22 -3.20 6.08 20.63
N GLY A 23 -2.46 5.97 19.53
CA GLY A 23 -1.56 4.84 19.25
C GLY A 23 -0.48 4.66 20.32
N THR A 24 -0.01 5.74 20.96
CA THR A 24 0.93 5.63 22.09
C THR A 24 0.30 5.01 23.34
N TRP A 25 -1.01 5.17 23.52
CA TRP A 25 -1.74 4.62 24.66
C TRP A 25 -2.17 3.17 24.44
N THR A 26 -2.56 2.82 23.21
CA THR A 26 -3.02 1.46 22.88
C THR A 26 -1.87 0.52 22.56
N GLY A 27 -0.70 1.05 22.17
CA GLY A 27 0.41 0.26 21.65
C GLY A 27 0.24 -0.13 20.17
N ASP A 28 -0.91 0.19 19.57
CA ASP A 28 -1.19 -0.03 18.16
C ASP A 28 -0.55 1.08 17.31
N ALA A 29 0.69 0.85 16.89
CA ALA A 29 1.40 1.76 16.00
C ALA A 29 0.90 1.58 14.56
N LEU A 30 0.08 2.52 14.08
CA LEU A 30 -0.33 2.58 12.68
C LEU A 30 0.83 3.08 11.79
N ASN A 31 0.94 2.51 10.59
CA ASN A 31 1.82 3.07 9.56
C ASN A 31 1.26 4.41 9.04
N ALA A 32 2.07 5.15 8.27
CA ALA A 32 1.70 6.48 7.77
C ALA A 32 0.34 6.52 7.04
N GLY A 33 0.06 5.52 6.20
CA GLY A 33 -1.21 5.43 5.47
C GLY A 33 -2.38 5.13 6.38
N GLY A 34 -2.22 4.26 7.38
CA GLY A 34 -3.23 4.01 8.41
C GLY A 34 -3.58 5.27 9.19
N VAL A 35 -2.57 6.04 9.60
CA VAL A 35 -2.78 7.33 10.31
C VAL A 35 -3.55 8.32 9.43
N LEU A 36 -3.19 8.45 8.15
CA LEU A 36 -3.86 9.33 7.20
C LEU A 36 -5.30 8.87 6.90
N ALA A 37 -5.52 7.55 6.80
CA ALA A 37 -6.83 6.96 6.60
C ALA A 37 -7.74 7.24 7.80
N GLU A 38 -7.27 6.99 9.03
CA GLU A 38 -8.01 7.29 10.26
C GLU A 38 -8.32 8.79 10.40
N ALA A 39 -7.37 9.67 10.08
CA ALA A 39 -7.61 11.11 10.06
C ALA A 39 -8.68 11.52 9.03
N THR A 40 -8.72 10.83 7.88
CA THR A 40 -9.72 11.05 6.83
C THR A 40 -11.09 10.50 7.25
N VAL A 41 -11.16 9.41 8.00
CA VAL A 41 -12.41 8.90 8.58
C VAL A 41 -12.99 9.90 9.58
N ARG A 42 -12.15 10.52 10.42
CA ARG A 42 -12.57 11.54 11.39
C ARG A 42 -12.98 12.86 10.74
N VAL A 43 -12.31 13.24 9.65
CA VAL A 43 -12.60 14.46 8.89
C VAL A 43 -12.71 14.12 7.39
N PRO A 44 -13.89 13.68 6.93
CA PRO A 44 -14.10 13.24 5.54
C PRO A 44 -13.75 14.30 4.49
N PHE A 45 -13.39 13.86 3.28
CA PHE A 45 -13.18 14.75 2.14
C PHE A 45 -14.49 15.40 1.67
N SER A 46 -14.44 16.70 1.37
CA SER A 46 -15.49 17.37 0.61
C SER A 46 -15.55 16.82 -0.84
N PRO A 47 -16.64 17.03 -1.59
CA PRO A 47 -16.75 16.53 -2.97
C PRO A 47 -15.55 16.88 -3.85
N HIS A 48 -15.09 18.13 -3.80
CA HIS A 48 -13.91 18.59 -4.56
C HIS A 48 -12.59 17.96 -4.10
N GLU A 49 -12.45 17.65 -2.80
CA GLU A 49 -11.27 16.97 -2.26
C GLU A 49 -11.28 15.46 -2.59
N ALA A 50 -12.46 14.87 -2.73
CA ALA A 50 -12.65 13.47 -3.07
C ALA A 50 -12.44 13.18 -4.57
N GLU A 51 -12.43 14.20 -5.42
CA GLU A 51 -12.11 14.06 -6.84
C GLU A 51 -10.75 13.40 -7.03
N LEU A 52 -10.74 12.34 -7.83
CA LEU A 52 -9.54 11.60 -8.19
C LEU A 52 -8.71 12.41 -9.17
N LEU A 53 -7.42 12.54 -8.89
CA LEU A 53 -6.44 13.04 -9.84
C LEU A 53 -6.14 11.97 -10.90
N SER A 54 -5.39 12.33 -11.94
CA SER A 54 -5.00 11.39 -13.01
C SER A 54 -4.31 10.11 -12.51
N GLY A 55 -3.69 10.16 -11.33
CA GLY A 55 -3.10 8.99 -10.68
C GLY A 55 -4.04 8.17 -9.79
N GLY A 56 -5.36 8.40 -9.82
CA GLY A 56 -6.33 7.66 -9.00
C GLY A 56 -6.32 8.01 -7.50
N ILE A 57 -5.53 9.00 -7.08
CA ILE A 57 -5.47 9.46 -5.69
C ILE A 57 -6.39 10.69 -5.51
N PRO A 58 -7.21 10.75 -4.45
CA PRO A 58 -8.01 11.93 -4.16
C PRO A 58 -7.15 13.19 -3.97
N ARG A 59 -7.59 14.32 -4.54
CA ARG A 59 -6.90 15.62 -4.38
C ARG A 59 -6.64 15.96 -2.91
N GLY A 60 -7.61 15.73 -2.05
CA GLY A 60 -7.53 15.98 -0.61
C GLY A 60 -6.48 15.13 0.08
N HIS A 61 -6.33 13.86 -0.34
CA HIS A 61 -5.30 12.96 0.18
C HIS A 61 -3.90 13.48 -0.15
N LYS A 62 -3.66 13.86 -1.41
CA LYS A 62 -2.39 14.47 -1.83
C LYS A 62 -2.08 15.75 -1.04
N THR A 63 -3.09 16.60 -0.86
CA THR A 63 -2.98 17.85 -0.09
C THR A 63 -2.61 17.57 1.37
N LEU A 64 -3.29 16.61 2.01
CA LEU A 64 -3.01 16.22 3.39
C LEU A 64 -1.61 15.64 3.56
N THR A 65 -1.21 14.71 2.71
CA THR A 65 0.13 14.10 2.74
C THR A 65 1.22 15.16 2.63
N SER A 66 1.09 16.12 1.72
CA SER A 66 2.02 17.25 1.63
C SER A 66 1.97 18.14 2.88
N ALA A 67 0.79 18.44 3.41
CA ALA A 67 0.62 19.33 4.56
C ALA A 67 1.24 18.78 5.86
N THR A 68 1.36 17.45 6.01
CA THR A 68 2.01 16.84 7.19
C THR A 68 3.49 17.22 7.35
N ALA A 69 4.14 17.76 6.30
CA ALA A 69 5.47 18.34 6.42
C ALA A 69 5.52 19.51 7.43
N LYS A 70 4.41 20.23 7.63
CA LYS A 70 4.30 21.29 8.65
C LYS A 70 4.49 20.73 10.07
N LEU A 71 3.92 19.56 10.36
CA LEU A 71 4.05 18.88 11.65
C LEU A 71 5.50 18.47 11.93
N VAL A 72 6.22 18.05 10.88
CA VAL A 72 7.65 17.70 10.97
C VAL A 72 8.48 18.95 11.23
N LYS A 73 8.22 20.04 10.50
CA LYS A 73 8.91 21.32 10.69
C LYS A 73 8.71 21.90 12.09
N ALA A 74 7.53 21.71 12.67
CA ALA A 74 7.21 22.10 14.04
C ALA A 74 7.85 21.18 15.10
N GLY A 75 8.47 20.06 14.71
CA GLY A 75 9.04 19.08 15.63
C GLY A 75 7.99 18.22 16.33
N TRP A 76 6.74 18.22 15.86
CA TRP A 76 5.61 17.49 16.48
C TRP A 76 5.47 16.06 15.95
N LEU A 77 6.04 15.80 14.78
CA LEU A 77 5.98 14.52 14.07
C LEU A 77 7.37 14.15 13.55
N VAL A 78 7.79 12.91 13.79
CA VAL A 78 8.97 12.31 13.16
C VAL A 78 8.50 11.31 12.12
N LYS A 79 9.02 11.43 10.90
CA LYS A 79 8.81 10.45 9.82
C LYS A 79 10.06 9.58 9.69
N GLY A 80 9.96 8.33 10.11
CA GLY A 80 11.04 7.34 10.02
C GLY A 80 10.76 6.25 8.99
N ARG A 81 11.76 5.39 8.76
CA ARG A 81 11.60 4.17 7.93
C ARG A 81 10.57 3.21 8.51
N SER A 82 10.47 3.15 9.84
CA SER A 82 9.53 2.30 10.57
C SER A 82 8.13 2.91 10.74
N GLY A 83 7.85 4.05 10.09
CA GLY A 83 6.55 4.73 10.19
C GLY A 83 6.64 6.12 10.82
N TRP A 84 5.49 6.61 11.26
CA TRP A 84 5.34 7.95 11.84
C TRP A 84 5.28 7.85 13.36
N THR A 85 5.97 8.75 14.04
CA THR A 85 6.02 8.79 15.51
C THR A 85 5.76 10.20 15.99
N ILE A 86 4.85 10.36 16.95
CA ILE A 86 4.60 11.65 17.57
C ILE A 86 5.68 11.95 18.63
N THR A 87 6.12 13.20 18.70
CA THR A 87 7.05 13.65 19.74
C THR A 87 6.31 14.03 21.01
N GLU A 88 7.02 14.22 22.12
CA GLU A 88 6.41 14.73 23.34
C GLU A 88 5.79 16.12 23.13
N ASP A 89 6.48 17.00 22.40
CA ASP A 89 5.95 18.30 22.00
C ASP A 89 4.70 18.17 21.11
N GLY A 90 4.68 17.19 20.20
CA GLY A 90 3.49 16.90 19.40
C GLY A 90 2.30 16.47 20.23
N MET A 91 2.52 15.62 21.24
CA MET A 91 1.46 15.23 22.18
C MET A 91 0.97 16.45 22.98
N ARG A 92 1.88 17.29 23.50
CA ARG A 92 1.53 18.53 24.21
C ARG A 92 0.79 19.52 23.30
N ALA A 93 1.13 19.59 22.01
CA ALA A 93 0.45 20.46 21.04
C ALA A 93 -1.04 20.13 20.91
N THR A 94 -1.42 18.85 21.05
CA THR A 94 -2.84 18.45 21.02
C THR A 94 -3.66 19.04 22.19
N VAL A 95 -3.00 19.34 23.30
CA VAL A 95 -3.59 19.96 24.51
C VAL A 95 -3.49 21.48 24.44
N ALA A 96 -2.31 22.01 24.11
CA ALA A 96 -2.08 23.46 24.02
C ALA A 96 -2.97 24.13 22.98
N PHE A 97 -3.23 23.44 21.87
CA PHE A 97 -4.02 23.94 20.75
C PHE A 97 -5.23 23.02 20.50
N ALA A 98 -6.12 22.94 21.49
CA ALA A 98 -7.34 22.15 21.39
C ALA A 98 -8.27 22.63 20.26
N ASP A 99 -8.25 23.94 19.99
CA ASP A 99 -8.97 24.56 18.88
C ASP A 99 -8.19 24.45 17.56
N ALA A 100 -8.90 24.14 16.47
CA ALA A 100 -8.27 23.88 15.17
C ALA A 100 -7.69 25.14 14.52
N ASP A 101 -8.26 26.32 14.76
CA ASP A 101 -7.77 27.57 14.21
C ASP A 101 -6.53 28.04 14.99
N ALA A 102 -6.54 27.88 16.31
CA ALA A 102 -5.36 28.09 17.15
C ALA A 102 -4.20 27.14 16.77
N PHE A 103 -4.52 25.87 16.49
CA PHE A 103 -3.55 24.88 16.01
C PHE A 103 -2.95 25.26 14.65
N ALA A 104 -3.79 25.68 13.71
CA ALA A 104 -3.36 26.14 12.40
C ALA A 104 -2.45 27.37 12.51
N ALA A 105 -2.86 28.36 13.30
CA ALA A 105 -2.08 29.57 13.53
C ALA A 105 -0.72 29.27 14.17
N ALA A 106 -0.66 28.34 15.14
CA ALA A 106 0.58 27.90 15.75
C ALA A 106 1.52 27.21 14.74
N LEU A 107 0.98 26.34 13.87
CA LEU A 107 1.76 25.71 12.81
C LEU A 107 2.31 26.70 11.78
N ASP A 108 1.50 27.68 11.38
CA ASP A 108 1.89 28.66 10.37
C ASP A 108 2.88 29.69 10.94
N ALA A 109 2.73 30.08 12.20
CA ALA A 109 3.66 30.97 12.89
C ALA A 109 4.93 30.27 13.40
N GLY A 110 4.93 28.94 13.49
CA GLY A 110 6.02 28.18 14.12
C GLY A 110 6.09 28.40 15.63
N THR A 111 4.94 28.65 16.28
CA THR A 111 4.86 28.91 17.71
C THR A 111 5.30 27.68 18.50
N PRO A 112 6.32 27.77 19.37
CA PRO A 112 6.72 26.64 20.20
C PRO A 112 5.60 26.28 21.19
N VAL A 113 5.46 24.98 21.48
CA VAL A 113 4.49 24.51 22.47
C VAL A 113 4.97 24.96 23.86
N PRO A 114 4.12 25.59 24.69
CA PRO A 114 4.53 26.02 26.02
C PRO A 114 5.02 24.82 26.85
N ALA A 115 6.21 24.94 27.46
CA ALA A 115 6.86 23.85 28.19
C ALA A 115 6.09 23.37 29.43
N ASP A 116 5.17 24.18 29.95
CA ASP A 116 4.30 23.82 31.08
C ASP A 116 3.03 23.07 30.65
N THR A 117 2.81 22.91 29.33
CA THR A 117 1.65 22.15 28.83
C THR A 117 1.81 20.68 29.19
N PRO A 118 0.83 20.06 29.88
CA PRO A 118 0.89 18.66 30.22
C PRO A 118 0.77 17.79 28.96
N VAL A 119 1.43 16.63 28.99
CA VAL A 119 1.20 15.58 27.99
C VAL A 119 -0.22 15.04 28.18
N PRO A 120 -1.01 14.86 27.11
CA PRO A 120 -2.35 14.30 27.20
C PRO A 120 -2.31 12.91 27.86
N VAL A 121 -3.16 12.71 28.85
CA VAL A 121 -3.29 11.44 29.57
C VAL A 121 -4.33 10.59 28.85
N ALA A 122 -4.05 9.29 28.72
CA ALA A 122 -5.01 8.34 28.18
C ALA A 122 -6.37 8.48 28.89
N PRO A 123 -7.50 8.55 28.16
CA PRO A 123 -8.81 8.63 28.79
C PRO A 123 -9.00 7.39 29.67
N VAL A 124 -9.13 7.61 30.98
CA VAL A 124 -9.40 6.53 31.93
C VAL A 124 -10.73 5.90 31.53
N ALA A 125 -10.68 4.65 31.09
CA ALA A 125 -11.89 3.88 30.81
C ALA A 125 -12.77 3.91 32.06
N ALA A 126 -13.98 4.48 31.93
CA ALA A 126 -15.00 4.35 32.97
C ALA A 126 -15.15 2.87 33.32
N PRO A 127 -15.33 2.49 34.61
CA PRO A 127 -15.33 1.10 35.00
C PRO A 127 -16.44 0.35 34.23
N ALA A 128 -16.01 -0.65 33.48
CA ALA A 128 -16.86 -1.52 32.71
C ALA A 128 -17.92 -2.15 33.64
N LYS A 129 -19.19 -1.81 33.42
CA LYS A 129 -20.28 -2.67 33.89
C LYS A 129 -20.23 -3.96 33.09
N VAL A 130 -19.71 -4.98 33.75
CA VAL A 130 -19.93 -6.43 33.62
C VAL A 130 -20.38 -6.94 32.24
N ALA A 131 -19.51 -7.81 31.70
CA ALA A 131 -19.70 -8.72 30.58
C ALA A 131 -21.14 -9.25 30.36
N ALA A 132 -21.60 -9.16 29.12
CA ALA A 132 -22.54 -10.12 28.55
C ALA A 132 -22.13 -10.44 27.09
N ALA A 133 -21.61 -11.66 26.93
CA ALA A 133 -21.63 -12.50 25.74
C ALA A 133 -21.38 -11.87 24.36
N ARG A 134 -20.16 -12.09 23.88
CA ARG A 134 -19.79 -12.16 22.45
C ARG A 134 -20.63 -13.25 21.77
N THR A 135 -21.63 -12.88 20.97
CA THR A 135 -22.23 -13.78 19.98
C THR A 135 -22.06 -13.18 18.59
N THR A 136 -21.28 -13.90 17.79
CA THR A 136 -21.07 -13.73 16.35
C THR A 136 -22.39 -13.47 15.60
N ARG A 137 -22.51 -12.32 14.92
CA ARG A 137 -23.47 -12.13 13.84
C ARG A 137 -22.73 -12.11 12.52
N LYS A 138 -22.76 -13.27 11.85
CA LYS A 138 -22.62 -13.36 10.39
C LYS A 138 -23.83 -12.67 9.75
N SER A 139 -23.55 -12.03 8.64
CA SER A 139 -24.47 -11.37 7.70
C SER A 139 -25.77 -12.13 7.50
N ALA A 140 -26.89 -11.44 7.74
CA ALA A 140 -28.20 -11.81 7.21
C ALA A 140 -28.56 -10.78 6.13
N VAL A 141 -28.47 -11.25 4.89
CA VAL A 141 -29.13 -10.70 3.71
C VAL A 141 -30.63 -10.56 4.02
N VAL A 142 -31.17 -9.36 3.85
CA VAL A 142 -32.61 -9.12 3.84
C VAL A 142 -33.14 -9.61 2.50
N LYS A 143 -33.86 -10.73 2.51
CA LYS A 143 -34.86 -11.07 1.49
C LYS A 143 -36.22 -11.00 2.17
N ASN A 144 -37.10 -10.15 1.61
CA ASN A 144 -38.49 -10.04 2.00
C ASN A 144 -39.21 -11.38 1.88
N ALA A 145 -40.08 -11.64 2.86
CA ALA A 145 -41.04 -12.73 2.86
C ALA A 145 -42.30 -12.31 2.11
N GLU A 146 -42.80 -13.21 1.27
CA GLU A 146 -44.23 -13.37 1.01
C GLU A 146 -44.57 -14.86 1.01
N ALA A 147 -45.81 -15.17 1.37
CA ALA A 147 -46.26 -16.32 2.15
C ALA A 147 -46.65 -17.57 1.33
N ALA A 148 -47.18 -18.57 2.07
CA ALA A 148 -47.80 -19.85 1.66
C ALA A 148 -46.77 -20.97 1.37
N ASP A 149 -46.90 -22.23 1.80
CA ASP A 149 -47.91 -23.01 2.53
C ASP A 149 -47.25 -24.40 2.83
N GLU A 150 -47.76 -25.16 3.81
CA GLU A 150 -47.69 -26.64 4.00
C GLU A 150 -46.41 -27.47 3.61
N THR A 151 -45.87 -28.48 4.30
CA THR A 151 -46.28 -29.43 5.35
C THR A 151 -45.03 -30.30 5.72
N VAL A 152 -44.89 -30.66 7.01
CA VAL A 152 -44.65 -32.04 7.55
C VAL A 152 -43.55 -32.90 6.86
N THR A 153 -42.40 -33.35 7.43
CA THR A 153 -42.18 -34.17 8.63
C THR A 153 -40.67 -34.51 8.85
N LYS A 154 -40.22 -34.46 10.12
CA LYS A 154 -39.54 -35.51 10.92
C LYS A 154 -38.30 -36.28 10.35
N ALA A 155 -37.11 -35.87 10.82
CA ALA A 155 -36.04 -36.61 11.57
C ALA A 155 -35.97 -38.17 11.59
N PRO A 156 -34.88 -38.85 12.07
CA PRO A 156 -33.52 -38.41 12.44
C PRO A 156 -32.33 -39.34 12.01
N ALA A 157 -31.13 -38.85 12.33
CA ALA A 157 -29.78 -39.44 12.43
C ALA A 157 -29.58 -40.93 12.75
N LYS A 158 -28.41 -41.46 12.34
CA LYS A 158 -27.55 -42.35 13.16
C LYS A 158 -26.09 -42.47 12.66
N LYS A 159 -25.19 -42.05 13.56
CA LYS A 159 -23.82 -42.53 13.93
C LYS A 159 -22.90 -43.25 12.92
N ALA A 160 -21.66 -42.74 12.90
CA ALA A 160 -20.40 -43.36 12.44
C ALA A 160 -20.04 -44.66 13.20
N PRO A 161 -19.04 -45.45 12.74
CA PRO A 161 -17.65 -45.17 13.12
C PRO A 161 -16.56 -45.46 12.06
N ALA A 162 -15.34 -45.03 12.40
CA ALA A 162 -14.10 -44.92 11.62
C ALA A 162 -13.55 -46.18 10.93
N LYS A 163 -12.79 -45.97 9.83
CA LYS A 163 -11.37 -46.42 9.66
C LYS A 163 -10.75 -46.03 8.29
N LYS A 164 -9.50 -45.53 8.38
CA LYS A 164 -8.36 -45.61 7.43
C LYS A 164 -8.36 -44.77 6.13
N ALA A 165 -7.42 -43.82 6.07
CA ALA A 165 -6.79 -43.32 4.84
C ALA A 165 -6.02 -44.46 4.12
N PRO A 166 -5.74 -44.36 2.80
CA PRO A 166 -4.55 -43.62 2.39
C PRO A 166 -4.67 -42.83 1.06
N ALA A 167 -4.00 -41.68 1.04
CA ALA A 167 -3.58 -40.97 -0.16
C ALA A 167 -2.65 -41.86 -1.01
N LYS A 168 -3.09 -42.24 -2.22
CA LYS A 168 -2.18 -42.71 -3.29
C LYS A 168 -2.80 -42.82 -4.69
N LYS A 169 -3.77 -41.97 -5.04
CA LYS A 169 -4.39 -41.96 -6.40
C LYS A 169 -4.54 -40.58 -7.05
N ALA A 170 -3.85 -39.55 -6.53
CA ALA A 170 -3.80 -38.23 -7.16
C ALA A 170 -2.42 -37.90 -7.78
N ALA A 171 -1.49 -38.86 -7.83
CA ALA A 171 -0.15 -38.67 -8.39
C ALA A 171 0.03 -39.30 -9.80
N GLU A 172 -0.98 -40.00 -10.32
CA GLU A 172 -0.86 -40.77 -11.58
C GLU A 172 -1.63 -40.17 -12.77
N ALA A 173 -2.33 -39.05 -12.56
CA ALA A 173 -3.02 -38.32 -13.63
C ALA A 173 -2.28 -37.04 -14.08
N VAL A 174 -1.21 -36.65 -13.38
CA VAL A 174 -0.29 -35.54 -13.76
C VAL A 174 0.79 -36.01 -14.75
N GLY A 175 0.99 -37.32 -14.91
CA GLY A 175 2.08 -37.87 -15.74
C GLY A 175 1.80 -38.03 -17.24
N LYS A 176 0.55 -37.87 -17.72
CA LYS A 176 0.18 -38.25 -19.09
C LYS A 176 -0.21 -37.11 -20.03
N ALA A 177 -0.25 -35.87 -19.54
CA ALA A 177 -0.43 -34.67 -20.37
C ALA A 177 0.90 -33.97 -20.73
N ALA A 178 2.03 -34.44 -20.21
CA ALA A 178 3.37 -33.85 -20.40
C ALA A 178 4.17 -34.42 -21.59
N LYS A 179 3.55 -35.21 -22.49
CA LYS A 179 4.28 -35.90 -23.59
C LYS A 179 3.79 -35.59 -25.01
N ILE A 180 3.09 -34.48 -25.23
CA ILE A 180 2.58 -34.09 -26.56
C ILE A 180 3.04 -32.68 -27.02
N ILE A 181 3.85 -31.97 -26.24
CA ILE A 181 4.40 -30.64 -26.63
C ILE A 181 5.94 -30.69 -26.79
N GLU A 182 6.48 -31.87 -27.11
CA GLU A 182 7.92 -32.09 -27.32
C GLU A 182 8.30 -32.25 -28.81
N GLU A 183 7.44 -31.84 -29.75
CA GLU A 183 7.69 -31.98 -31.19
C GLU A 183 7.25 -30.73 -31.99
N ALA A 184 7.60 -29.52 -31.50
CA ALA A 184 7.32 -28.28 -32.25
C ALA A 184 8.29 -27.09 -32.03
N VAL A 185 9.45 -27.25 -31.38
CA VAL A 185 10.41 -26.12 -31.25
C VAL A 185 11.88 -26.57 -31.35
N GLU A 186 12.24 -27.21 -32.47
CA GLU A 186 13.66 -27.44 -32.82
C GLU A 186 14.36 -26.33 -33.65
N PRO A 187 13.72 -25.33 -34.28
CA PRO A 187 14.49 -24.35 -35.06
C PRO A 187 14.95 -23.08 -34.31
N VAL A 188 14.44 -22.76 -33.11
CA VAL A 188 14.79 -21.48 -32.43
C VAL A 188 16.10 -21.53 -31.62
N VAL A 189 16.54 -22.73 -31.22
CA VAL A 189 17.79 -22.93 -30.45
C VAL A 189 19.05 -22.65 -31.29
N LYS A 190 18.94 -22.62 -32.63
CA LYS A 190 20.06 -22.38 -33.56
C LYS A 190 20.37 -20.89 -33.76
N ALA A 191 19.42 -19.98 -33.52
CA ALA A 191 19.60 -18.54 -33.71
C ALA A 191 20.31 -17.84 -32.53
N VAL A 192 20.23 -18.39 -31.32
CA VAL A 192 20.86 -17.81 -30.12
C VAL A 192 22.35 -18.21 -29.99
N ARG A 193 22.78 -19.28 -30.68
CA ARG A 193 24.18 -19.77 -30.65
C ARG A 193 25.16 -19.03 -31.58
N ALA A 194 24.71 -18.08 -32.40
CA ALA A 194 25.55 -17.41 -33.39
C ALA A 194 26.11 -16.03 -32.98
N ARG A 195 25.90 -15.54 -31.75
CA ARG A 195 26.41 -14.22 -31.31
C ARG A 195 27.32 -14.22 -30.08
N LYS A 196 27.90 -15.37 -29.71
CA LYS A 196 28.85 -15.43 -28.59
C LYS A 196 30.15 -16.15 -28.96
N ALA A 197 31.14 -15.37 -29.41
CA ALA A 197 32.59 -15.66 -29.36
C ALA A 197 33.32 -14.31 -29.45
N ALA A 198 33.65 -13.66 -28.32
CA ALA A 198 34.90 -13.76 -27.52
C ALA A 198 36.06 -12.87 -28.09
N PRO A 199 37.02 -12.35 -27.29
CA PRO A 199 37.43 -12.86 -25.97
C PRO A 199 37.61 -11.81 -24.84
N LYS A 200 37.75 -12.34 -23.62
CA LYS A 200 38.14 -11.64 -22.40
C LYS A 200 39.67 -11.48 -22.32
N THR A 201 40.12 -10.31 -21.88
CA THR A 201 41.43 -10.10 -21.22
C THR A 201 41.22 -9.35 -19.91
N LYS A 202 41.95 -9.77 -18.88
CA LYS A 202 41.98 -9.15 -17.54
C LYS A 202 42.78 -7.84 -17.59
N SER A 203 42.30 -6.79 -16.92
CA SER A 203 43.14 -5.81 -16.22
C SER A 203 42.28 -4.99 -15.24
N GLU A 204 42.68 -4.97 -13.98
CA GLU A 204 42.36 -3.89 -13.05
C GLU A 204 42.99 -2.59 -13.56
N ALA A 205 42.25 -1.48 -13.50
CA ALA A 205 42.72 -0.12 -13.22
C ALA A 205 41.63 0.90 -13.60
N SER A 206 41.17 1.63 -12.58
CA SER A 206 40.81 3.06 -12.61
C SER A 206 40.79 3.75 -13.98
N VAL A 207 39.59 4.14 -14.43
CA VAL A 207 39.40 5.50 -14.96
C VAL A 207 37.95 5.93 -14.73
N ALA A 208 37.79 6.89 -13.83
CA ALA A 208 36.70 7.83 -13.87
C ALA A 208 36.72 8.54 -15.23
N ALA A 209 35.60 8.51 -15.93
CA ALA A 209 35.34 9.40 -17.05
C ALA A 209 33.96 10.00 -16.83
N SER A 210 33.97 11.21 -16.24
CA SER A 210 32.82 12.11 -16.22
C SER A 210 32.27 12.27 -17.63
N LEU A 211 31.00 11.94 -17.79
CA LEU A 211 30.17 12.47 -18.86
C LEU A 211 29.33 13.58 -18.22
N GLU A 212 29.82 14.81 -18.32
CA GLU A 212 29.08 16.01 -17.91
C GLU A 212 27.91 16.23 -18.88
N GLY A 213 26.76 15.66 -18.53
CA GLY A 213 25.45 16.26 -18.81
C GLY A 213 25.08 17.23 -17.68
N PRO A 214 24.09 18.12 -17.85
CA PRO A 214 23.68 19.02 -16.78
C PRO A 214 23.38 18.19 -15.53
N ASP A 215 24.00 18.56 -14.40
CA ASP A 215 23.85 17.94 -13.09
C ASP A 215 22.36 18.00 -12.68
N VAL A 216 21.58 17.03 -13.16
CA VAL A 216 20.24 16.78 -12.66
C VAL A 216 20.48 16.15 -11.30
N GLU A 217 20.20 16.91 -10.25
CA GLU A 217 20.28 16.45 -8.86
C GLU A 217 19.49 15.13 -8.72
N THR A 218 20.18 13.99 -8.83
CA THR A 218 19.52 12.67 -8.85
C THR A 218 19.25 12.25 -7.41
N PHE A 219 17.99 12.06 -7.07
CA PHE A 219 17.61 11.48 -5.79
C PHE A 219 18.14 10.04 -5.69
N PRO A 220 18.67 9.58 -4.53
CA PRO A 220 19.14 8.20 -4.37
C PRO A 220 18.06 7.20 -4.78
N GLN A 221 18.39 6.30 -5.72
CA GLN A 221 17.45 5.30 -6.24
C GLN A 221 17.74 3.91 -5.66
N PRO A 222 16.72 3.06 -5.50
CA PRO A 222 16.92 1.64 -5.19
C PRO A 222 17.59 0.92 -6.36
N GLU A 223 18.18 -0.25 -6.11
CA GLU A 223 18.82 -1.05 -7.16
C GLU A 223 17.80 -1.65 -8.12
N ALA A 224 16.60 -1.97 -7.61
CA ALA A 224 15.52 -2.53 -8.40
C ALA A 224 14.15 -2.15 -7.83
N VAL A 225 13.15 -2.07 -8.70
CA VAL A 225 11.75 -1.84 -8.32
C VAL A 225 10.89 -2.82 -9.08
N ALA A 226 10.02 -3.54 -8.36
CA ALA A 226 9.10 -4.51 -8.93
C ALA A 226 7.65 -4.08 -8.68
N VAL A 227 6.79 -4.33 -9.66
CA VAL A 227 5.33 -4.29 -9.48
C VAL A 227 4.85 -5.72 -9.27
N ALA A 228 4.54 -6.07 -8.03
CA ALA A 228 4.10 -7.40 -7.66
C ALA A 228 2.59 -7.40 -7.35
N GLY A 229 1.82 -8.21 -8.07
CA GLY A 229 0.37 -8.27 -7.99
C GLY A 229 -0.23 -9.48 -8.71
N ASP A 230 -1.55 -9.44 -8.90
CA ASP A 230 -2.34 -10.56 -9.45
C ASP A 230 -2.13 -10.80 -10.95
N PHE A 231 -1.37 -9.93 -11.62
CA PHE A 231 -1.13 -9.96 -13.06
C PHE A 231 0.30 -10.34 -13.46
N ASN A 232 1.22 -10.64 -12.54
CA ASN A 232 2.60 -10.94 -12.93
C ASN A 232 2.71 -12.17 -13.85
N THR A 233 1.86 -13.18 -13.65
CA THR A 233 1.78 -14.32 -14.57
C THR A 233 1.35 -13.93 -15.99
N LEU A 234 0.54 -12.86 -16.13
CA LEU A 234 0.17 -12.30 -17.42
C LEU A 234 1.35 -11.55 -18.08
N LEU A 235 2.28 -11.03 -17.27
CA LEU A 235 3.55 -10.46 -17.75
C LEU A 235 4.60 -11.53 -18.11
N GLY A 236 4.30 -12.81 -17.86
CA GLY A 236 5.20 -13.93 -18.10
C GLY A 236 5.98 -14.41 -16.87
N ALA A 237 5.73 -13.84 -15.69
CA ALA A 237 6.35 -14.33 -14.47
C ALA A 237 5.86 -15.75 -14.11
N PRO A 238 6.69 -16.58 -13.45
CA PRO A 238 6.27 -17.92 -13.03
C PRO A 238 5.12 -17.95 -12.01
N GLU A 239 4.97 -16.90 -11.21
CA GLU A 239 3.93 -16.77 -10.18
C GLU A 239 3.55 -15.31 -9.94
N ASN A 240 2.36 -15.10 -9.37
CA ASN A 240 1.89 -13.79 -8.91
C ASN A 240 2.54 -13.41 -7.58
N TRP A 241 2.59 -12.12 -7.26
CA TRP A 241 3.11 -11.60 -5.98
C TRP A 241 4.59 -11.91 -5.71
N ALA A 242 5.39 -11.99 -6.77
CA ALA A 242 6.78 -12.41 -6.70
C ALA A 242 7.73 -11.33 -7.26
N PRO A 243 8.20 -10.40 -6.40
CA PRO A 243 9.01 -9.26 -6.81
C PRO A 243 10.45 -9.63 -7.20
N GLN A 244 10.85 -10.88 -7.02
CA GLN A 244 12.18 -11.37 -7.39
C GLN A 244 12.33 -11.64 -8.89
N TYR A 245 11.22 -11.80 -9.63
CA TYR A 245 11.25 -12.13 -11.04
C TYR A 245 11.49 -10.91 -11.93
N ASP A 246 12.20 -11.12 -13.03
CA ASP A 246 12.59 -10.05 -13.97
C ASP A 246 11.37 -9.46 -14.69
N GLU A 247 10.35 -10.26 -14.94
CA GLU A 247 9.09 -9.87 -15.60
C GLU A 247 8.26 -8.89 -14.76
N ALA A 248 8.47 -8.87 -13.44
CA ALA A 248 7.83 -7.91 -12.54
C ALA A 248 8.60 -6.59 -12.42
N GLN A 249 9.84 -6.50 -12.94
CA GLN A 249 10.70 -5.33 -12.73
C GLN A 249 10.29 -4.14 -13.60
N MET A 250 10.34 -2.97 -12.99
CA MET A 250 10.18 -1.68 -13.65
C MET A 250 11.52 -1.22 -14.24
N ALA A 251 11.45 -0.46 -15.32
CA ALA A 251 12.59 0.24 -15.89
C ALA A 251 12.70 1.65 -15.28
N PHE A 252 13.91 2.06 -14.89
CA PHE A 252 14.16 3.42 -14.41
C PHE A 252 14.27 4.41 -15.58
N ASP A 253 13.53 5.51 -15.50
CA ASP A 253 13.61 6.65 -16.41
C ASP A 253 14.45 7.75 -15.77
N PHE A 254 15.69 7.91 -16.21
CA PHE A 254 16.64 8.89 -15.68
C PHE A 254 16.18 10.35 -15.88
N VAL A 255 15.38 10.64 -16.91
CA VAL A 255 14.92 12.01 -17.18
C VAL A 255 13.77 12.37 -16.25
N ALA A 256 12.81 11.46 -16.09
CA ALA A 256 11.66 11.67 -15.21
C ALA A 256 11.98 11.40 -13.72
N GLN A 257 13.11 10.75 -13.42
CA GLN A 257 13.45 10.21 -12.08
C GLN A 257 12.35 9.28 -11.54
N GLN A 258 11.77 8.46 -12.43
CA GLN A 258 10.63 7.58 -12.14
C GLN A 258 10.86 6.18 -12.68
N TRP A 259 10.36 5.18 -11.97
CA TRP A 259 10.29 3.80 -12.42
C TRP A 259 9.01 3.58 -13.21
N LYS A 260 9.08 2.85 -14.32
CA LYS A 260 7.92 2.58 -15.20
C LYS A 260 7.88 1.13 -15.67
N ILE A 261 6.69 0.57 -15.76
CA ILE A 261 6.43 -0.68 -16.48
C ILE A 261 5.19 -0.52 -17.34
N ASN A 262 5.26 -1.04 -18.56
CA ASN A 262 4.12 -1.11 -19.47
C ASN A 262 3.63 -2.56 -19.49
N ALA A 263 2.33 -2.75 -19.33
CA ALA A 263 1.70 -4.05 -19.31
C ALA A 263 0.48 -4.05 -20.24
N GLU A 264 0.24 -5.18 -20.90
CA GLU A 264 -1.02 -5.42 -21.62
C GLU A 264 -1.89 -6.29 -20.71
N LEU A 265 -2.96 -5.71 -20.16
CA LEU A 265 -3.83 -6.41 -19.21
C LEU A 265 -5.23 -6.60 -19.81
N PRO A 266 -5.85 -7.78 -19.67
CA PRO A 266 -7.28 -7.96 -19.92
C PRO A 266 -8.13 -7.03 -19.05
N ALA A 267 -9.41 -6.87 -19.43
CA ALA A 267 -10.38 -6.19 -18.58
C ALA A 267 -10.56 -6.97 -17.26
N GLY A 268 -10.48 -6.29 -16.13
CA GLY A 268 -10.56 -6.94 -14.84
C GLY A 268 -10.20 -6.08 -13.64
N TYR A 269 -10.23 -6.75 -12.49
CA TYR A 269 -9.87 -6.20 -11.20
C TYR A 269 -8.55 -6.82 -10.78
N TYR A 270 -7.55 -5.98 -10.55
CA TYR A 270 -6.22 -6.40 -10.15
C TYR A 270 -5.81 -5.70 -8.86
N THR A 271 -5.03 -6.39 -8.05
CA THR A 271 -4.36 -5.78 -6.91
C THR A 271 -2.85 -5.95 -7.01
N PHE A 272 -2.09 -4.95 -6.56
CA PHE A 272 -0.63 -4.98 -6.61
C PHE A 272 0.02 -4.10 -5.53
N LYS A 273 1.34 -4.24 -5.40
CA LYS A 273 2.22 -3.39 -4.60
C LYS A 273 3.52 -3.12 -5.36
N ILE A 274 4.24 -2.08 -4.93
CA ILE A 274 5.60 -1.81 -5.37
C ILE A 274 6.57 -2.40 -4.35
N ALA A 275 7.51 -3.22 -4.78
CA ALA A 275 8.52 -3.84 -3.93
C ALA A 275 9.92 -3.36 -4.37
N LEU A 276 10.78 -3.04 -3.42
CA LEU A 276 12.14 -2.56 -3.70
C LEU A 276 13.16 -3.69 -3.61
N ASN A 277 14.24 -3.56 -4.36
CA ASN A 277 15.43 -4.43 -4.32
C ASN A 277 15.10 -5.93 -4.43
N ARG A 278 14.10 -6.27 -5.24
CA ARG A 278 13.66 -7.66 -5.51
C ARG A 278 13.24 -8.43 -4.25
N SER A 279 12.83 -7.72 -3.20
CA SER A 279 12.41 -8.32 -1.94
C SER A 279 11.16 -7.62 -1.40
N TRP A 280 10.55 -8.22 -0.37
CA TRP A 280 9.42 -7.62 0.34
C TRP A 280 9.86 -6.78 1.55
N GLU A 281 11.16 -6.65 1.82
CA GLU A 281 11.70 -5.93 2.98
C GLU A 281 11.29 -4.45 2.99
N GLU A 282 11.21 -3.84 1.81
CA GLU A 282 10.67 -2.51 1.62
C GLU A 282 9.67 -2.53 0.47
N ASN A 283 8.39 -2.27 0.79
CA ASN A 283 7.32 -2.23 -0.18
C ASN A 283 6.33 -1.11 0.11
N TYR A 284 5.69 -0.66 -0.95
CA TYR A 284 4.74 0.44 -0.95
C TYR A 284 3.42 -0.02 -1.56
N GLY A 285 2.37 0.06 -0.76
CA GLY A 285 1.00 -0.25 -1.15
C GLY A 285 0.24 0.96 -1.67
N ALA A 286 -1.10 0.91 -1.59
CA ALA A 286 -1.97 2.03 -1.94
C ALA A 286 -1.50 3.32 -1.24
N PHE A 287 -1.58 4.42 -2.00
CA PHE A 287 -1.15 5.75 -1.56
C PHE A 287 0.33 5.87 -1.20
N GLY A 288 1.19 4.96 -1.68
CA GLY A 288 2.63 5.01 -1.40
C GLY A 288 3.00 4.67 0.03
N THR A 289 2.12 3.95 0.73
CA THR A 289 2.29 3.63 2.15
C THR A 289 3.25 2.47 2.33
N PHE A 290 4.28 2.63 3.17
CA PHE A 290 5.18 1.55 3.57
C PHE A 290 4.39 0.42 4.25
N ASP A 291 4.53 -0.81 3.77
CA ASP A 291 3.73 -1.96 4.20
C ASP A 291 2.21 -1.68 4.16
N GLY A 292 1.79 -0.81 3.24
CA GLY A 292 0.41 -0.38 3.10
C GLY A 292 -0.54 -1.47 2.57
N PRO A 293 -1.85 -1.17 2.50
CA PRO A 293 -2.82 -2.03 1.81
C PRO A 293 -2.48 -2.16 0.32
N ASN A 294 -3.01 -3.17 -0.37
CA ASN A 294 -2.77 -3.35 -1.80
C ASN A 294 -3.36 -2.19 -2.61
N HIS A 295 -2.71 -1.80 -3.70
CA HIS A 295 -3.28 -0.87 -4.68
C HIS A 295 -4.31 -1.62 -5.52
N GLU A 296 -5.52 -1.07 -5.61
CA GLU A 296 -6.58 -1.59 -6.48
C GLU A 296 -6.46 -0.95 -7.87
N LEU A 297 -6.59 -1.76 -8.91
CA LEU A 297 -6.62 -1.33 -10.31
C LEU A 297 -7.85 -1.95 -10.97
N HIS A 298 -8.77 -1.07 -11.37
CA HIS A 298 -9.90 -1.43 -12.23
C HIS A 298 -9.50 -1.07 -13.65
N HIS A 299 -9.36 -2.07 -14.51
CA HIS A 299 -8.88 -1.87 -15.88
C HIS A 299 -9.92 -2.35 -16.89
N ASP A 300 -10.19 -1.53 -17.89
CA ASP A 300 -11.14 -1.85 -18.97
C ASP A 300 -10.53 -2.74 -20.07
N GLY A 301 -9.25 -3.08 -19.92
CA GLY A 301 -8.47 -3.88 -20.86
C GLY A 301 -7.60 -3.01 -21.77
N GLY A 302 -6.47 -3.58 -22.21
CA GLY A 302 -5.50 -2.92 -23.08
C GLY A 302 -4.18 -2.59 -22.38
N ALA A 303 -3.40 -1.71 -22.99
CA ALA A 303 -2.15 -1.23 -22.44
C ALA A 303 -2.37 -0.37 -21.18
N VAL A 304 -1.55 -0.60 -20.15
CA VAL A 304 -1.47 0.20 -18.93
C VAL A 304 -0.01 0.52 -18.62
N THR A 305 0.25 1.76 -18.22
CA THR A 305 1.56 2.24 -17.77
C THR A 305 1.50 2.51 -16.27
N ILE A 306 2.21 1.71 -15.49
CA ILE A 306 2.36 1.91 -14.05
C ILE A 306 3.68 2.64 -13.80
N ARG A 307 3.64 3.72 -13.02
CA ARG A 307 4.80 4.53 -12.65
C ARG A 307 4.94 4.65 -11.14
N TYR A 308 6.19 4.68 -10.68
CA TYR A 308 6.55 4.87 -9.28
C TYR A 308 7.63 5.95 -9.16
N ASP A 309 7.38 6.95 -8.32
CA ASP A 309 8.36 7.98 -7.95
C ASP A 309 8.93 7.65 -6.57
N HIS A 310 10.20 7.29 -6.49
CA HIS A 310 10.82 6.88 -5.22
C HIS A 310 10.94 8.02 -4.21
N ARG A 311 11.10 9.27 -4.67
CA ARG A 311 11.23 10.44 -3.80
C ARG A 311 9.93 10.75 -3.07
N THR A 312 8.81 10.66 -3.78
CA THR A 312 7.48 10.95 -3.23
C THR A 312 6.75 9.71 -2.73
N ARG A 313 7.20 8.52 -3.15
CA ARG A 313 6.52 7.21 -3.01
C ARG A 313 5.20 7.16 -3.77
N ASP A 314 4.96 8.09 -4.69
CA ASP A 314 3.71 8.17 -5.44
C ASP A 314 3.64 7.06 -6.49
N ILE A 315 2.45 6.49 -6.65
CA ILE A 315 2.16 5.45 -7.65
C ILE A 315 1.10 6.03 -8.57
N THR A 316 1.39 6.06 -9.88
CA THR A 316 0.46 6.60 -10.88
C THR A 316 0.26 5.60 -12.01
N ILE A 317 -0.96 5.53 -12.52
CA ILE A 317 -1.38 4.58 -13.55
C ILE A 317 -2.01 5.38 -14.68
N ASN A 318 -1.58 5.17 -15.93
CA ASN A 318 -2.15 5.82 -17.12
C ASN A 318 -2.30 4.85 -18.29
#